data_AF-A0A951FI07-F1
#
_entry.id   AF-A0A951FI07-F1
#
_cell.length_a   1.000
_cell.length_b   1.000
_cell.length_c   1.000
_cell.angle_alpha   90.00
_cell.angle_beta   90.00
_cell.angle_gamma   90.00
#
_symmetry.space_group_name_H-M   'P 1'
#
loop_
_entity.id
_entity.type
_entity.pdbx_description
1 polymer ?
#
loop_
_entity_poly.entity_id
_entity_poly.type
_entity_poly.pdbx_seq_one_letter_code
_entity_poly.pdbx_strand_id
1 'polypeptide(L)'
;MSHYISNTDQDRQAMLAAIGASNIADLFEVVPQELRFPSVDLPAPLSEAELLRELNRLARRDANAQTHSVFLGAGAYNHFVPSAVDALLRRAEFYTAYTPY
;
A
#
# COMPACT_ATOMS: atom_id res chain seq x y z
N MET A 1 -16.50 -2.23 3.37
CA MET A 1 -16.07 -1.08 2.56
C MET A 1 -14.56 -1.00 2.65
N SER A 2 -13.85 -1.02 1.52
CA SER A 2 -12.40 -0.84 1.50
C SER A 2 -12.09 0.63 1.83
N HIS A 3 -11.26 0.89 2.85
CA HIS A 3 -10.83 2.25 3.23
C HIS A 3 -9.89 2.91 2.22
N TYR A 4 -9.49 2.19 1.16
CA TYR A 4 -8.55 2.68 0.16
C TYR A 4 -9.22 3.47 -0.98
N ILE A 5 -10.41 3.05 -1.40
CA ILE A 5 -11.15 3.73 -2.49
C ILE A 5 -12.16 4.69 -1.84
N SER A 6 -11.87 5.98 -1.92
CA SER A 6 -12.71 7.02 -1.31
C SER A 6 -14.03 7.25 -2.05
N ASN A 7 -14.12 6.91 -3.35
CA ASN A 7 -15.33 7.12 -4.13
C ASN A 7 -16.41 6.11 -3.75
N THR A 8 -17.61 6.62 -3.49
CA THR A 8 -18.83 5.83 -3.33
C THR A 8 -19.39 5.39 -4.68
N ASP A 9 -20.39 4.50 -4.67
CA ASP A 9 -21.10 4.12 -5.90
C ASP A 9 -21.87 5.30 -6.50
N GLN A 10 -22.37 6.21 -5.66
CA GLN A 10 -23.01 7.44 -6.11
C GLN A 10 -22.01 8.37 -6.81
N ASP A 11 -20.81 8.54 -6.25
CA ASP A 11 -19.74 9.33 -6.89
C ASP A 11 -19.37 8.71 -8.25
N ARG A 12 -19.23 7.38 -8.31
CA ARG A 12 -18.95 6.66 -9.56
C ARG A 12 -20.01 6.93 -10.62
N GLN A 13 -21.29 6.83 -10.27
CA GLN A 13 -22.39 7.09 -11.20
C GLN A 13 -22.40 8.54 -11.70
N ALA A 14 -22.21 9.51 -10.80
CA ALA A 14 -22.15 10.92 -11.15
C ALA A 14 -20.99 11.22 -12.10
N MET A 15 -19.81 10.66 -11.84
CA MET A 15 -18.63 10.82 -12.70
C MET A 15 -18.84 10.19 -14.08
N LEU A 16 -19.42 8.99 -14.17
CA LEU A 16 -19.73 8.33 -15.45
C LEU A 16 -20.75 9.13 -16.28
N ALA A 17 -21.81 9.63 -15.64
CA ALA A 17 -22.80 10.47 -16.30
C ALA A 17 -22.20 11.77 -16.83
N ALA A 18 -21.29 12.40 -16.08
CA ALA A 18 -20.63 13.65 -16.47
C ALA A 18 -19.78 13.51 -17.74
N ILE A 19 -19.22 12.32 -17.99
CA ILE A 19 -18.40 12.02 -19.17
C ILE A 19 -19.17 11.24 -20.26
N GLY A 20 -20.46 10.97 -20.06
CA GLY A 20 -21.31 10.24 -21.01
C GLY A 20 -21.01 8.75 -21.15
N ALA A 21 -20.33 8.14 -20.17
CA ALA A 21 -20.03 6.70 -20.15
C ALA A 21 -21.16 5.91 -19.46
N SER A 22 -21.45 4.70 -19.93
CA SER A 22 -22.50 3.85 -19.35
C SER A 22 -21.97 3.00 -18.22
N ASN A 23 -20.70 2.59 -18.28
CA ASN A 23 -20.04 1.77 -17.27
C ASN A 23 -18.52 1.99 -17.25
N ILE A 24 -17.84 1.45 -16.24
CA ILE A 24 -16.38 1.58 -16.07
C ILE A 24 -15.60 0.92 -17.23
N ALA A 25 -16.10 -0.17 -17.81
CA ALA A 25 -15.43 -0.88 -18.90
C ALA A 25 -15.32 -0.02 -20.18
N ASP A 26 -16.25 0.92 -20.40
CA ASP A 26 -16.20 1.88 -21.51
C ASP A 26 -14.93 2.76 -21.45
N LEU A 27 -14.36 3.00 -20.26
CA LEU A 27 -13.13 3.78 -20.08
C LEU A 27 -11.86 3.08 -20.61
N PHE A 28 -11.96 1.78 -20.91
CA PHE A 28 -10.83 0.97 -21.35
C PHE A 28 -10.86 0.67 -22.86
N GLU A 29 -11.69 1.34 -23.65
CA GLU A 29 -11.83 1.11 -25.08
C GLU A 29 -10.50 1.16 -25.86
N VAL A 30 -9.57 2.01 -25.42
CA VAL A 30 -8.24 2.16 -26.02
C VAL A 30 -7.32 0.95 -25.78
N VAL A 31 -7.63 0.10 -24.81
CA VAL A 31 -6.87 -1.13 -24.53
C VAL A 31 -7.44 -2.27 -25.39
N PRO A 32 -6.63 -3.05 -26.13
CA PRO A 32 -7.11 -4.22 -26.87
C PRO A 32 -7.88 -5.18 -25.98
N GLN A 33 -9.01 -5.71 -26.46
CA GLN A 33 -9.94 -6.52 -25.64
C GLN A 33 -9.27 -7.74 -25.00
N GLU A 34 -8.38 -8.40 -25.73
CA GLU A 34 -7.59 -9.55 -25.26
C GLU A 34 -6.64 -9.24 -24.09
N LEU A 35 -6.33 -7.96 -23.85
CA LEU A 35 -5.46 -7.51 -22.77
C LEU A 35 -6.25 -6.92 -21.58
N ARG A 36 -7.58 -6.83 -21.67
CA ARG A 36 -8.41 -6.26 -20.61
C ARG A 36 -8.69 -7.28 -19.51
N PHE A 37 -8.61 -6.82 -18.26
CA PHE A 37 -9.00 -7.57 -17.07
C PHE A 37 -8.47 -9.02 -17.02
N PRO A 38 -7.17 -9.25 -17.21
CA PRO A 38 -6.62 -10.60 -17.10
C PRO A 38 -6.87 -11.13 -15.68
N SER A 39 -7.15 -12.42 -15.58
CA SER A 39 -7.13 -13.08 -14.28
C SER A 39 -5.71 -13.04 -13.74
N VAL A 40 -5.54 -12.52 -12.53
CA VAL A 40 -4.26 -12.48 -11.84
C VAL A 40 -4.27 -13.57 -10.78
N ASP A 41 -3.26 -14.43 -10.79
CA ASP A 41 -3.08 -15.50 -9.80
C ASP A 41 -2.59 -14.89 -8.47
N LEU A 42 -3.55 -14.39 -7.67
CA LEU A 42 -3.31 -13.79 -6.37
C LEU A 42 -4.02 -14.60 -5.28
N PRO A 43 -3.44 -14.66 -4.07
CA PRO A 43 -4.13 -15.24 -2.93
C PRO A 43 -5.41 -14.44 -2.60
N ALA A 44 -6.32 -15.09 -1.87
CA ALA A 44 -7.54 -14.44 -1.41
C ALA A 44 -7.22 -13.17 -0.59
N PRO A 45 -8.06 -12.13 -0.69
CA PRO A 45 -7.86 -10.90 0.06
C PRO A 45 -7.94 -11.18 1.56
N LEU A 46 -7.09 -10.50 2.32
CA LEU A 46 -7.10 -10.54 3.79
C LEU A 46 -7.72 -9.25 4.33
N SER A 47 -8.39 -9.36 5.48
CA SER A 47 -8.69 -8.18 6.29
C SER A 47 -7.40 -7.54 6.82
N GLU A 48 -7.46 -6.27 7.22
CA GLU A 48 -6.31 -5.56 7.77
C GLU A 48 -5.70 -6.28 9.00
N ALA A 49 -6.55 -6.80 9.89
CA ALA A 49 -6.11 -7.54 11.07
C ALA A 49 -5.47 -8.90 10.73
N GLU A 50 -5.93 -9.57 9.68
CA GLU A 50 -5.30 -10.80 9.17
C GLU A 50 -3.94 -10.50 8.53
N LEU A 51 -3.88 -9.46 7.70
CA LEU A 51 -2.65 -9.03 7.05
C LEU A 51 -1.57 -8.67 8.08
N LEU A 52 -1.91 -7.88 9.10
CA LEU A 52 -0.98 -7.51 10.17
C LEU A 52 -0.46 -8.75 10.92
N ARG A 53 -1.33 -9.72 11.22
CA ARG A 53 -0.91 -10.97 11.87
C ARG A 53 0.04 -11.77 11.00
N GLU A 54 -0.25 -11.89 9.71
CA GLU A 54 0.56 -12.66 8.78
C GLU A 54 1.95 -12.04 8.57
N LEU A 55 2.01 -10.71 8.37
CA LEU A 55 3.29 -10.01 8.22
C LEU A 55 4.15 -10.12 9.49
N ASN A 56 3.54 -10.00 10.67
CA ASN A 56 4.26 -10.21 11.94
C ASN A 56 4.75 -11.65 12.08
N ARG A 57 3.97 -12.64 11.65
CA ARG A 57 4.37 -14.05 11.66
C ARG A 57 5.58 -14.29 10.75
N LEU A 58 5.58 -13.71 9.55
CA LEU A 58 6.70 -13.80 8.62
C LEU A 58 7.96 -13.13 9.17
N ALA A 59 7.86 -11.89 9.66
CA ALA A 59 8.99 -11.13 10.19
C ALA A 59 9.68 -11.81 11.39
N ARG A 60 8.94 -12.59 12.20
CA ARG A 60 9.50 -13.36 13.33
C ARG A 60 10.40 -14.53 12.93
N ARG A 61 10.44 -14.88 11.64
CA ARG A 61 11.33 -15.96 11.15
C ARG A 61 12.76 -15.48 10.96
N ASP A 62 12.99 -14.16 10.94
CA ASP A 62 14.29 -13.57 10.66
C ASP A 62 14.98 -13.13 11.96
N ALA A 63 16.30 -13.28 12.01
CA ALA A 63 17.12 -12.67 13.05
C ALA A 63 17.22 -11.15 12.81
N ASN A 64 17.03 -10.35 13.84
CA ASN A 64 17.08 -8.89 13.73
C ASN A 64 17.82 -8.26 14.91
N ALA A 65 18.12 -6.97 14.81
CA ALA A 65 18.89 -6.21 15.80
C ALA A 65 18.19 -6.02 17.16
N GLN A 66 16.91 -6.40 17.31
CA GLN A 66 16.22 -6.42 18.60
C GLN A 66 16.43 -7.73 19.35
N THR A 67 16.66 -8.83 18.63
CA THR A 67 16.84 -10.17 19.23
C THR A 67 18.29 -10.64 19.25
N HIS A 68 19.16 -10.05 18.43
CA HIS A 68 20.56 -10.44 18.29
C HIS A 68 21.49 -9.22 18.31
N SER A 69 22.70 -9.40 18.82
CA SER A 69 23.77 -8.42 18.68
C SER A 69 24.39 -8.50 17.29
N VAL A 70 24.56 -7.34 16.64
CA VAL A 70 25.08 -7.22 15.27
C VAL A 70 26.42 -6.48 15.29
N PHE A 71 27.51 -7.19 14.94
CA PHE A 71 28.88 -6.64 14.95
C PHE A 71 29.58 -6.71 13.57
N LEU A 72 28.89 -7.16 12.52
CA LEU A 72 29.47 -7.34 11.19
C LEU A 72 29.92 -6.02 10.55
N GLY A 73 29.22 -4.93 10.80
CA GLY A 73 29.55 -3.61 10.27
C GLY A 73 29.39 -3.52 8.74
N ALA A 74 30.44 -3.09 8.04
CA ALA A 74 30.47 -2.90 6.59
C ALA A 74 29.51 -1.83 6.05
N GLY A 75 29.37 -0.70 6.78
CA GLY A 75 28.56 0.44 6.35
C GLY A 75 27.14 0.47 6.92
N ALA A 76 26.72 -0.59 7.63
CA ALA A 76 25.47 -0.62 8.40
C ALA A 76 25.77 -0.99 9.86
N TYR A 77 25.28 -0.16 10.78
CA TYR A 77 25.55 -0.31 12.22
C TYR A 77 24.27 -0.15 13.01
N ASN A 78 24.05 -1.05 13.97
CA ASN A 78 22.96 -0.90 14.92
C ASN A 78 23.25 0.34 15.79
N HIS A 79 22.28 1.25 15.89
CA HIS A 79 22.42 2.49 16.65
C HIS A 79 21.09 2.87 17.30
N PHE A 80 21.17 3.73 18.31
CA PHE A 80 19.99 4.22 18.99
C PHE A 80 19.19 5.18 18.09
N VAL A 81 17.91 4.88 17.87
CA VAL A 81 16.96 5.76 17.20
C VAL A 81 16.07 6.41 18.27
N PRO A 82 16.12 7.74 18.46
CA PRO A 82 15.26 8.42 19.42
C PRO A 82 13.77 8.27 19.08
N SER A 83 12.91 8.13 20.09
CA SER A 83 11.45 7.96 19.91
C SER A 83 10.77 9.13 19.17
N ALA A 84 11.36 10.32 19.21
CA ALA A 84 10.89 11.47 18.44
C ALA A 84 10.94 11.22 16.92
N VAL A 85 11.87 10.38 16.43
CA VAL A 85 11.97 10.03 15.01
C VAL A 85 10.72 9.27 14.55
N ASP A 86 10.30 8.26 15.32
CA ASP A 86 9.07 7.50 15.01
C ASP A 86 7.83 8.39 15.01
N ALA A 87 7.75 9.35 15.93
CA ALA A 87 6.66 10.30 15.99
C ALA A 87 6.61 11.20 14.74
N LEU A 88 7.78 11.64 14.25
CA LEU A 88 7.87 12.43 13.01
C LEU A 88 7.53 11.60 11.77
N LEU A 89 8.06 10.37 11.66
CA LEU A 89 7.83 9.49 10.50
C LEU A 89 6.36 9.10 10.32
N ARG A 90 5.56 9.14 11.38
CA ARG A 90 4.11 8.84 11.33
C ARG A 90 3.24 10.04 10.92
N ARG A 91 3.82 11.21 10.72
CA ARG A 91 3.08 12.41 10.29
C ARG A 91 2.92 12.42 8.78
N ALA A 92 1.68 12.42 8.31
CA ALA A 92 1.35 12.37 6.89
C ALA A 92 2.06 13.48 6.10
N GLU A 93 2.13 14.69 6.65
CA GLU A 93 2.77 15.84 5.99
C GLU A 93 4.24 15.61 5.60
N PHE A 94 4.95 14.69 6.28
CA PHE A 94 6.36 14.42 6.03
C PHE A 94 6.59 13.27 5.04
N TYR A 95 5.72 12.27 4.99
CA TYR A 95 5.95 11.07 4.16
C TYR A 95 5.06 10.97 2.92
N THR A 96 3.96 11.74 2.85
CA THR A 96 3.10 11.76 1.65
C THR A 96 3.46 12.87 0.66
N ALA A 97 4.20 13.88 1.11
CA ALA A 97 4.72 14.93 0.24
C ALA A 97 5.73 14.34 -0.77
N TYR A 98 5.72 14.88 -1.99
CA TYR A 98 6.68 14.51 -3.03
C TYR A 98 7.78 15.58 -3.16
N THR A 99 8.42 15.67 -4.32
CA THR A 99 9.46 16.65 -4.61
C THR A 99 8.91 18.08 -4.44
N PRO A 100 9.61 18.96 -3.70
CA PRO A 100 9.18 20.34 -3.47
C PRO A 100 9.55 21.22 -4.69
N TYR A 101 8.70 21.21 -5.73
CA TYR A 101 8.82 22.04 -6.93
C TYR A 101 8.39 23.49 -6.72
#